data_AF-H3RBJ9-F1
#
_entry.id   AF-H3RBJ9-F1
#
_cell.length_a   1.000
_cell.length_b   1.000
_cell.length_c   1.000
_cell.angle_alpha   90.00
_cell.angle_beta   90.00
_cell.angle_gamma   90.00
#
_symmetry.space_group_name_H-M   'P 1'
#
loop_
_entity.id
_entity.type
_entity.pdbx_description
1 polymer ?
#
loop_
_entity_poly.entity_id
_entity_poly.type
_entity_poly.pdbx_seq_one_letter_code
_entity_poly.pdbx_strand_id
1 'polypeptide(L)' 'MSRLKVEILPPANADVNAVLGEIERKYAFKPATPETIADMEREAARLIRRLITTKVTFVRS' A
#
# COMPACT_ATOMS: atom_id res chain seq x y z
N MET A 1 -34.19 -3.38 7.12
CA MET A 1 -33.28 -2.35 7.68
C MET A 1 -32.12 -2.07 6.72
N SER A 2 -32.00 -0.83 6.27
CA SER A 2 -30.86 -0.41 5.45
C SER A 2 -29.56 -0.31 6.28
N ARG A 3 -28.45 -0.84 5.75
CA ARG A 3 -27.13 -0.77 6.40
C ARG A 3 -26.01 -0.47 5.40
N LEU A 4 -24.92 0.12 5.88
CA LEU A 4 -23.67 0.24 5.12
C LEU A 4 -22.85 -1.04 5.24
N LYS A 5 -22.29 -1.49 4.13
CA LYS A 5 -21.33 -2.60 4.04
C LYS A 5 -20.03 -2.05 3.49
N VAL A 6 -18.93 -2.34 4.20
CA VAL A 6 -17.58 -1.99 3.77
C VAL A 6 -16.90 -3.22 3.18
N GLU A 7 -16.22 -3.04 2.06
CA GLU A 7 -15.38 -4.04 1.41
C GLU A 7 -14.00 -3.43 1.17
N ILE A 8 -12.95 -4.11 1.64
CA ILE A 8 -11.57 -3.69 1.44
C ILE A 8 -11.06 -4.43 0.21
N LEU A 9 -10.75 -3.69 -0.84
CA LEU A 9 -10.17 -4.22 -2.06
C LEU A 9 -8.64 -4.15 -1.95
N PRO A 10 -7.94 -5.30 -1.92
CA PRO A 10 -6.49 -5.31 -1.91
C PRO A 10 -5.94 -4.80 -3.25
N PRO A 11 -4.74 -4.20 -3.25
CA PRO A 11 -4.10 -3.75 -4.48
C PRO A 11 -3.74 -4.93 -5.39
N ALA A 12 -3.66 -4.69 -6.69
CA ALA A 12 -3.18 -5.71 -7.63
C ALA A 12 -1.67 -5.93 -7.44
N ASN A 13 -1.20 -7.16 -7.67
CA ASN A 13 0.21 -7.50 -7.55
C ASN A 13 1.11 -6.64 -8.46
N ALA A 14 0.62 -6.26 -9.64
CA ALA A 14 1.35 -5.38 -10.55
C ALA A 14 1.64 -4.00 -9.93
N ASP A 15 0.66 -3.41 -9.25
CA ASP A 15 0.81 -2.10 -8.59
C ASP A 15 1.76 -2.19 -7.39
N VAL A 16 1.66 -3.27 -6.61
CA VAL A 16 2.57 -3.52 -5.48
C VAL A 16 4.01 -3.67 -5.98
N ASN A 17 4.23 -4.47 -7.02
CA ASN A 17 5.56 -4.69 -7.60
C ASN A 17 6.14 -3.40 -8.20
N ALA A 18 5.30 -2.54 -8.80
CA ALA A 18 5.74 -1.24 -9.29
C ALA A 18 6.25 -0.34 -8.14
N VAL A 19 5.54 -0.29 -7.02
CA VAL A 19 5.97 0.44 -5.83
C VAL A 19 7.27 -0.11 -5.25
N LEU A 20 7.39 -1.43 -5.13
CA LEU A 20 8.62 -2.06 -4.64
C LEU A 20 9.81 -1.71 -5.54
N GLY A 21 9.65 -1.82 -6.86
CA GLY A 21 10.70 -1.45 -7.81
C GLY A 21 11.06 0.05 -7.78
N GLU A 22 10.10 0.94 -7.50
CA GLU A 22 10.39 2.37 -7.28
C GLU A 22 11.23 2.59 -6.02
N ILE A 23 10.85 1.96 -4.91
CA ILE A 23 11.56 2.06 -3.64
C ILE A 23 12.98 1.48 -3.77
N GLU A 24 13.13 0.29 -4.34
CA GLU A 24 14.45 -0.31 -4.59
C GLU A 24 15.34 0.61 -5.41
N ARG A 25 14.83 1.20 -6.51
CA ARG A 25 15.59 2.17 -7.31
C ARG A 25 15.97 3.43 -6.51
N LYS A 26 15.06 3.95 -5.69
CA LYS A 26 15.29 5.15 -4.88
C LYS A 26 16.38 4.94 -3.82
N TYR A 27 16.51 3.73 -3.28
CA TYR A 27 17.45 3.39 -2.22
C TYR A 27 18.69 2.60 -2.72
N ALA A 28 18.77 2.25 -4.01
CA ALA A 28 19.80 1.38 -4.60
C ALA A 28 21.26 1.77 -4.29
N PHE A 29 21.53 3.06 -4.12
CA PHE A 29 22.89 3.58 -3.86
C PHE A 29 23.10 4.07 -2.43
N LYS A 30 22.11 3.86 -1.55
CA LYS A 30 22.23 4.24 -0.15
C LYS A 30 22.83 3.10 0.67
N PRO A 31 23.68 3.40 1.67
CA PRO A 31 24.15 2.39 2.61
C PRO A 31 22.97 1.74 3.34
N ALA A 32 23.00 0.41 3.48
CA ALA A 32 21.97 -0.35 4.20
C ALA A 32 22.13 -0.24 5.73
N THR A 33 22.06 0.99 6.26
CA THR A 33 22.03 1.21 7.71
C THR A 33 20.65 0.90 8.28
N PRO A 34 20.53 0.60 9.58
CA PRO A 34 19.23 0.38 10.22
C PRO A 34 18.22 1.51 9.96
N GLU A 35 18.68 2.76 9.98
CA GLU A 35 17.85 3.94 9.74
C GLU A 35 17.35 3.97 8.29
N THR A 36 18.24 3.69 7.33
CA THR A 36 17.90 3.67 5.91
C THR A 36 16.91 2.56 5.57
N ILE A 37 17.07 1.38 6.20
CA ILE A 37 16.14 0.26 6.07
C ILE A 37 14.77 0.64 6.65
N ALA A 38 14.74 1.21 7.85
CA ALA A 38 13.49 1.64 8.49
C ALA A 38 12.74 2.69 7.64
N ASP A 39 13.47 3.64 7.04
CA ASP A 39 12.90 4.63 6.13
C ASP A 39 12.34 3.98 4.86
N MET A 40 13.09 3.05 4.27
CA MET A 40 12.67 2.29 3.08
C MET A 40 11.39 1.50 3.35
N GLU A 41 11.32 0.75 4.44
CA GLU A 41 10.15 -0.03 4.84
C GLU A 41 8.94 0.86 5.14
N ARG A 42 9.15 1.95 5.91
CA ARG A 42 8.08 2.90 6.25
C ARG A 42 7.51 3.55 5.00
N GLU A 43 8.37 3.93 4.06
CA GLU A 43 7.95 4.56 2.81
C GLU A 43 7.21 3.59 1.89
N ALA A 44 7.74 2.39 1.69
CA ALA A 44 7.08 1.33 0.92
C ALA A 44 5.69 1.01 1.50
N ALA A 45 5.60 0.81 2.82
CA ALA A 45 4.34 0.53 3.50
C ALA A 45 3.33 1.69 3.36
N ARG A 46 3.79 2.95 3.41
CA ARG A 46 2.93 4.12 3.19
C ARG A 46 2.37 4.16 1.77
N LEU A 47 3.18 3.85 0.77
CA LEU A 47 2.75 3.84 -0.63
C LEU A 47 1.77 2.70 -0.91
N ILE A 48 2.06 1.48 -0.45
CA ILE A 48 1.16 0.33 -0.62
C ILE A 48 -0.19 0.57 0.06
N ARG A 49 -0.21 1.17 1.26
CA ARG A 49 -1.47 1.52 1.95
C ARG A 49 -2.36 2.48 1.15
N ARG A 50 -1.79 3.34 0.29
CA ARG A 50 -2.57 4.24 -0.57
C ARG A 50 -3.24 3.52 -1.73
N LEU A 51 -2.79 2.32 -2.08
CA LEU A 51 -3.39 1.50 -3.14
C LEU A 51 -4.60 0.71 -2.65
N ILE A 52 -4.73 0.50 -1.33
CA ILE A 52 -5.87 -0.18 -0.73
C ILE A 52 -7.12 0.67 -0.97
N THR A 53 -8.09 0.11 -1.69
CA THR A 53 -9.34 0.79 -1.99
C THR A 53 -10.44 0.29 -1.04
N THR A 54 -11.18 1.21 -0.45
CA THR A 54 -12.33 0.84 0.40
C THR A 54 -13.61 1.15 -0.35
N LYS A 55 -14.41 0.12 -0.62
CA LYS A 55 -15.72 0.26 -1.25
C LYS A 55 -16.79 0.22 -0.17
N VAL A 56 -17.59 1.28 -0.09
CA VAL A 56 -18.74 1.35 0.81
C VAL A 56 -20.01 1.21 -0.03
N THR A 57 -20.86 0.25 0.33
CA THR A 57 -22.13 -0.02 -0.36
C THR A 57 -23.29 0.08 0.61
N PHE A 58 -24.41 0.62 0.14
CA PHE A 58 -25.65 0.63 0.89
C PHE A 58 -26.47 -0.61 0.53
N VAL A 59 -26.81 -1.42 1.52
CA VAL A 59 -27.62 -2.63 1.36
C VAL A 59 -28.99 -2.38 1.98
N ARG A 60 -30.03 -2.41 1.16
CA ARG A 60 -31.43 -2.40 1.61
C ARG A 60 -31.85 -3.86 1.80
N SER A 61 -32.30 -4.22 3.01
CA SER A 61 -32.97 -5.50 3.27
C SER A 61 -34.47 -5.35 3.12
#